data_AF-A0A847I0Q5-F1
#
_entry.id   AF-A0A847I0Q5-F1
#
_cell.length_a   1.000
_cell.length_b   1.000
_cell.length_c   1.000
_cell.angle_alpha   90.00
_cell.angle_beta   90.00
_cell.angle_gamma   90.00
#
_symmetry.space_group_name_H-M   'P 1'
#
loop_
_entity.id
_entity.type
_entity.pdbx_description
1 polymer ?
#
loop_
_entity_poly.entity_id
_entity_poly.type
_entity_poly.pdbx_seq_one_letter_code
_entity_poly.pdbx_strand_id
1 'polypeptide(L)' 'MAALVVSALAGCHAPPQASGPTEIVLRLTDRDCFIDNVLTVMRRYDLPPERVDRDSGLIVSRRTTSGQWFECWRVDSQG' A
#
# COMPACT_ATOMS: atom_id res chain seq x y z
N MET A 1 35.38 0.70 -19.02
CA MET A 1 33.94 0.36 -19.08
C MET A 1 33.65 -0.83 -18.16
N ALA A 2 33.65 -0.64 -16.84
CA ALA A 2 33.35 -1.71 -15.87
C ALA A 2 32.76 -1.13 -14.58
N ALA A 3 33.21 0.07 -14.19
CA ALA A 3 32.72 0.78 -13.02
C ALA A 3 31.26 1.27 -13.10
N LEU A 4 30.70 1.40 -14.30
CA LEU A 4 29.33 1.91 -14.50
C LEU A 4 28.24 0.86 -14.19
N VAL A 5 28.59 -0.42 -14.18
CA VAL A 5 27.66 -1.54 -13.91
C VAL A 5 27.42 -1.74 -12.41
N VAL A 6 28.42 -1.44 -11.57
CA VAL A 6 28.36 -1.71 -10.13
C VAL A 6 27.42 -0.73 -9.40
N SER A 7 27.35 0.53 -9.84
CA SER A 7 26.45 1.54 -9.25
C SER A 7 24.96 1.26 -9.52
N ALA A 8 24.63 0.49 -10.56
CA ALA A 8 23.25 0.14 -10.88
C ALA A 8 22.65 -0.89 -9.90
N LEU A 9 23.47 -1.63 -9.16
CA LEU A 9 23.02 -2.68 -8.23
C LEU A 9 22.79 -2.18 -6.80
N ALA A 10 23.34 -1.01 -6.44
CA ALA A 10 23.18 -0.45 -5.09
C ALA A 10 21.74 0.05 -4.82
N GLY A 11 20.91 0.23 -5.86
CA GLY A 11 19.50 0.59 -5.75
C GLY A 11 18.53 -0.61 -5.77
N CYS A 12 19.01 -1.83 -5.99
CA CYS A 12 18.18 -3.03 -6.21
C CYS A 12 18.03 -3.92 -4.96
N HIS A 13 18.17 -3.35 -3.76
CA HIS A 13 17.94 -4.11 -2.53
C HIS A 13 16.46 -4.05 -2.13
N ALA A 14 15.90 -5.20 -1.77
CA ALA A 14 14.56 -5.25 -1.20
C ALA A 14 14.54 -4.43 0.11
N PRO A 15 13.51 -3.61 0.35
CA PRO A 15 13.37 -2.92 1.62
C PRO A 15 13.22 -3.94 2.75
N PRO A 16 13.54 -3.55 3.99
CA PRO A 16 13.27 -4.38 5.16
C PRO A 16 11.81 -4.85 5.16
N GLN A 17 11.60 -6.12 5.52
CA GLN A 17 10.24 -6.65 5.67
C GLN A 17 9.48 -5.84 6.71
N ALA A 18 8.18 -5.62 6.46
CA ALA A 18 7.32 -4.96 7.43
C ALA A 18 7.34 -5.73 8.75
N SER A 19 7.68 -5.04 9.83
CA SER A 19 7.74 -5.62 11.18
C SER A 19 6.35 -5.83 11.80
N GLY A 20 5.32 -5.24 11.21
CA GLY A 20 3.95 -5.33 11.68
C GLY A 20 3.02 -4.37 10.94
N PRO A 21 1.74 -4.32 11.34
CA PRO A 21 0.81 -3.33 10.82
C PRO A 21 1.24 -1.92 11.22
N THR A 22 1.00 -0.96 10.33
CA THR A 22 1.08 0.47 10.67
C THR A 22 -0.18 0.82 11.47
N GLU A 23 -0.01 1.25 12.72
CA GLU A 23 -1.12 1.55 13.61
C GLU A 23 -1.20 3.05 13.94
N ILE A 24 -2.42 3.56 14.02
CA ILE A 24 -2.74 4.88 14.54
C ILE A 24 -4.02 4.80 15.36
N VAL A 25 -4.02 5.44 16.53
CA VAL A 25 -5.21 5.49 17.41
C VAL A 25 -5.87 6.85 17.28
N LEU A 26 -7.12 6.86 16.84
CA LEU A 26 -7.92 8.06 16.65
C LEU A 26 -9.15 8.04 17.57
N ARG A 27 -9.51 9.20 18.12
CA ARG A 27 -10.79 9.39 18.81
C ARG A 27 -11.80 9.92 17.80
N LEU A 28 -12.88 9.17 17.58
CA LEU A 28 -13.91 9.49 16.60
C LEU A 28 -15.18 9.97 17.31
N THR A 29 -15.71 11.11 16.88
CA THR A 29 -17.02 11.60 17.33
C THR A 29 -18.15 10.92 16.56
N ASP A 30 -17.91 10.62 15.28
CA ASP A 30 -18.85 9.94 14.38
C ASP A 30 -18.05 8.94 13.53
N ARG A 31 -18.31 7.65 13.74
CA ARG A 31 -17.61 6.56 13.06
C ARG A 31 -18.05 6.43 11.61
N ASP A 32 -19.33 6.62 11.32
CA ASP A 32 -19.88 6.35 9.99
C ASP A 32 -19.47 7.46 9.02
N CYS A 33 -19.54 8.72 9.48
CA CYS A 33 -19.02 9.85 8.73
C CYS A 33 -17.50 9.72 8.47
N PHE A 34 -16.74 9.22 9.44
CA PHE A 34 -15.31 8.94 9.24
C PHE A 34 -15.08 7.90 8.15
N ILE A 35 -15.82 6.77 8.19
CA ILE A 35 -15.73 5.72 7.18
C ILE A 35 -16.05 6.29 5.78
N ASP A 36 -17.12 7.07 5.63
CA ASP A 36 -17.48 7.67 4.33
C ASP A 36 -16.38 8.58 3.76
N ASN A 37 -15.72 9.35 4.63
CA ASN A 37 -14.60 10.20 4.24
C ASN A 37 -13.37 9.37 3.83
N VAL A 38 -13.06 8.29 4.57
CA VAL A 38 -11.98 7.36 4.19
C VAL A 38 -12.23 6.77 2.81
N LEU A 39 -13.46 6.30 2.52
CA LEU A 39 -13.80 5.74 1.21
C LEU A 39 -13.66 6.78 0.08
N THR A 40 -14.00 8.04 0.36
CA THR A 40 -13.81 9.16 -0.58
C THR A 40 -12.32 9.39 -0.87
N VAL A 41 -11.48 9.40 0.17
CA VAL A 41 -10.03 9.56 0.05
C VAL A 41 -9.43 8.40 -0.73
N MET A 42 -9.79 7.16 -0.39
CA MET A 42 -9.29 5.96 -1.05
C MET A 42 -9.55 5.98 -2.57
N ARG A 43 -10.78 6.35 -2.98
CA ARG A 43 -11.12 6.51 -4.41
C ARG A 43 -10.31 7.61 -5.09
N ARG A 44 -10.05 8.73 -4.41
CA ARG A 44 -9.22 9.83 -4.94
C ARG A 44 -7.80 9.39 -5.26
N TYR A 45 -7.25 8.44 -4.49
CA TYR A 45 -5.89 7.92 -4.66
C TYR A 45 -5.83 6.60 -5.45
N ASP A 46 -6.89 6.28 -6.22
CA ASP A 46 -6.97 5.07 -7.04
C ASP A 46 -6.75 3.77 -6.24
N LEU A 47 -7.23 3.78 -4.98
CA LEU A 47 -7.26 2.63 -4.08
C LEU A 47 -8.71 2.21 -3.84
N PRO A 48 -9.45 1.75 -4.86
CA PRO A 48 -10.86 1.42 -4.67
C PRO A 48 -11.02 0.30 -3.64
N PRO A 49 -11.99 0.41 -2.72
CA PRO A 49 -12.28 -0.63 -1.75
C PRO A 49 -12.86 -1.86 -2.46
N GLU A 50 -12.37 -3.04 -2.12
CA GLU A 50 -12.89 -4.33 -2.55
C GLU A 50 -13.98 -4.83 -1.60
N ARG A 51 -13.80 -4.64 -0.29
CA ARG A 51 -14.78 -4.99 0.74
C ARG A 51 -14.80 -3.93 1.84
N VAL A 52 -16.00 -3.60 2.30
CA VAL A 52 -16.22 -2.70 3.44
C VAL A 52 -17.16 -3.41 4.42
N ASP A 53 -16.64 -3.73 5.60
CA ASP A 53 -17.42 -4.18 6.75
C ASP A 53 -17.54 -3.00 7.73
N ARG A 54 -18.75 -2.44 7.79
CA ARG A 54 -19.01 -1.25 8.62
C ARG A 54 -19.17 -1.58 10.10
N ASP A 55 -19.62 -2.79 10.41
CA ASP A 55 -19.83 -3.20 11.80
C ASP A 55 -18.49 -3.35 12.49
N SER A 56 -17.53 -4.01 11.82
CA SER A 56 -16.16 -4.19 12.29
C SER A 56 -15.24 -2.99 11.99
N GLY A 57 -15.65 -2.06 11.14
CA GLY A 57 -14.81 -0.95 10.66
C GLY A 57 -13.67 -1.39 9.73
N LEU A 58 -13.77 -2.56 9.11
CA LEU A 58 -12.74 -3.12 8.23
C LEU A 58 -12.96 -2.68 6.78
N ILE A 59 -11.94 -2.05 6.20
CA ILE A 59 -11.90 -1.69 4.79
C ILE A 59 -10.74 -2.45 4.15
N VAL A 60 -11.03 -3.22 3.10
CA VAL A 60 -10.05 -4.00 2.34
C VAL A 60 -9.99 -3.44 0.93
N SER A 61 -8.80 -3.11 0.43
CA SER A 61 -8.54 -2.76 -0.96
C SER A 61 -7.77 -3.87 -1.66
N ARG A 62 -7.79 -3.85 -3.00
CA ARG A 62 -6.87 -4.68 -3.79
C ARG A 62 -5.42 -4.24 -3.58
N ARG A 63 -4.49 -5.15 -3.85
CA ARG A 63 -3.08 -4.79 -4.01
C ARG A 63 -2.93 -3.99 -5.31
N THR A 64 -2.39 -2.77 -5.21
CA THR A 64 -2.16 -1.88 -6.36
C THR A 64 -0.68 -1.73 -6.70
N THR A 65 0.18 -2.62 -6.21
CA THR A 65 1.61 -2.51 -6.48
C THR A 65 1.95 -3.22 -7.78
N SER A 66 2.41 -2.43 -8.75
CA SER A 66 3.21 -2.89 -9.88
C SER A 66 4.69 -2.73 -9.53
N GLY A 67 5.45 -3.79 -9.74
CA GLY A 67 6.89 -3.79 -9.67
C GLY A 67 7.45 -2.94 -10.78
N GLN A 68 8.43 -2.11 -10.45
CA GLN A 68 9.26 -1.46 -11.46
C GLN A 68 10.26 -2.46 -12.02
N TRP A 69 10.78 -2.23 -13.24
CA TRP A 69 11.71 -3.15 -13.91
C TRP A 69 12.99 -3.48 -13.10
N PHE A 70 13.38 -2.58 -12.20
CA PHE A 70 14.54 -2.75 -11.31
C PHE A 70 14.18 -3.38 -9.95
N GLU A 71 12.90 -3.57 -9.65
CA GLU A 71 12.40 -4.23 -8.44
C GLU A 71 12.24 -5.73 -8.67
N CYS A 72 13.31 -6.41 -9.12
CA CYS A 72 13.30 -7.84 -9.45
C CYS A 72 12.95 -8.76 -8.27
N TRP A 73 12.94 -8.24 -7.04
CA TRP A 73 12.55 -8.91 -5.81
C TRP A 73 11.05 -8.76 -5.48
N ARG A 74 10.31 -7.89 -6.16
CA ARG A 74 8.88 -7.65 -5.91
C ARG A 74 8.05 -8.64 -6.74
N VAL A 75 7.06 -9.25 -6.10
CA VAL A 75 6.06 -10.08 -6.78
C VAL A 75 4.86 -9.19 -7.10
N ASP A 76 4.56 -9.06 -8.39
CA ASP A 76 3.45 -8.24 -8.87
C ASP A 76 2.09 -8.75 -8.40
N SER A 77 1.17 -7.80 -8.25
CA SER A 77 -0.24 -8.10 -8.09
C SER A 77 -0.78 -8.66 -9.42
N GLN A 78 -1.42 -9.83 -9.41
CA GLN A 78 -2.17 -10.30 -10.58
C GLN A 78 -3.35 -9.33 -10.78
N GLY A 79 -3.41 -8.68 -11.93
CA GLY A 79 -4.50 -7.76 -12.32
C GLY A 79 -5.81 -8.48 -12.59
#